data_AF-A0A2E7RLJ3-F1
#
_entry.id   AF-A0A2E7RLJ3-F1
#
_cell.length_a   1.000
_cell.length_b   1.000
_cell.length_c   1.000
_cell.angle_alpha   90.00
_cell.angle_beta   90.00
_cell.angle_gamma   90.00
#
_symmetry.space_group_name_H-M   'P 1'
#
loop_
_entity.id
_entity.type
_entity.pdbx_description
1 polymer ?
#
loop_
_entity_poly.entity_id
_entity_poly.type
_entity_poly.pdbx_seq_one_letter_code
_entity_poly.pdbx_strand_id
1 'polypeptide(L)'
;MERKAANRAQCFVTRPRWPSPARASNPCSNPRLAGERALCGVCFESEEGVRNAGKDSNCPGRILYSGRVSKRELYLLQKAHQEASRASWLMTAPNPKVGALALKEGHIVGRGFHEAFGGPHAEEAALIDAGAWDEAKDCPLPGVVDEIVVTLEPCSSEGGEKQRQPCVQLLLDAGVTRLLVGAVDPDLRHQSAGLKLFAESGVEVVQVEGGQEMFEELNPAFLQALSHDARPWVLLKWAASLDGKTATDSGESQWLSSEDSREEVHQLRSLPGAILVGYGTLVHDNPALSARPSGVPAINQPLRVFLLPDGQIPSTATAWNVPGKRLWVLAEGQKPCSALVEREGEEDQVFFVPTLPDGKLSLEPLFAYLRQGRGIRRLLVEGGPKTQASCLQEGLADALVRYEAPLLIGGHMGSILGGGVDHPRFGIRLLCEERKAFGEDLRRAFLLQRPGFHSIPE
;
A
#
# COMPACT_ATOMS: atom_id res chain seq x y z
N MET A 1 60.41 43.13 15.12
CA MET A 1 61.09 43.07 13.81
C MET A 1 60.16 42.36 12.85
N GLU A 2 59.42 43.17 12.08
CA GLU A 2 59.30 43.10 10.61
C GLU A 2 58.20 42.12 10.17
N ARG A 3 56.94 42.52 9.87
CA ARG A 3 56.36 43.38 8.81
C ARG A 3 56.78 43.01 7.37
N LYS A 4 55.81 42.44 6.63
CA LYS A 4 55.25 42.82 5.30
C LYS A 4 54.57 41.58 4.69
N ALA A 5 53.57 41.63 3.81
CA ALA A 5 52.45 42.51 3.49
C ALA A 5 51.66 41.78 2.37
N ALA A 6 50.33 41.88 2.42
CA ALA A 6 49.30 41.75 1.39
C ALA A 6 49.62 41.08 0.03
N ASN A 7 48.71 40.19 -0.40
CA ASN A 7 48.09 40.32 -1.72
C ASN A 7 46.67 39.72 -1.75
N ARG A 8 45.68 40.60 -1.94
CA ARG A 8 44.29 40.29 -2.33
C ARG A 8 44.27 40.18 -3.84
N ALA A 9 43.81 39.06 -4.40
CA ALA A 9 43.41 38.96 -5.79
C ALA A 9 41.89 38.76 -5.85
N GLN A 10 41.19 39.80 -6.30
CA GLN A 10 39.82 39.73 -6.78
C GLN A 10 39.85 39.11 -8.18
N CYS A 11 39.18 37.98 -8.37
CA CYS A 11 38.81 37.49 -9.69
C CYS A 11 37.30 37.64 -9.86
N PHE A 12 36.93 38.54 -10.78
CA PHE A 12 35.60 38.67 -11.35
C PHE A 12 35.23 37.37 -12.07
N VAL A 13 34.09 36.77 -11.73
CA VAL A 13 33.39 35.83 -12.61
C VAL A 13 31.97 36.37 -12.83
N THR A 14 31.72 36.66 -14.09
CA THR A 14 30.52 37.20 -14.70
C THR A 14 29.31 36.29 -14.49
N ARG A 15 28.20 36.85 -13.99
CA ARG A 15 26.88 36.18 -13.97
C ARG A 15 26.35 36.03 -15.41
N PRO A 16 25.86 34.86 -15.85
CA PRO A 16 25.06 34.77 -17.06
C PRO A 16 23.71 35.43 -16.82
N ARG A 17 23.41 36.51 -17.57
CA ARG A 17 22.06 37.06 -17.70
C ARG A 17 21.25 36.11 -18.59
N TRP A 18 20.26 35.42 -18.02
CA TRP A 18 19.23 34.74 -18.80
C TRP A 18 18.09 35.72 -19.10
N PRO A 19 17.58 35.76 -20.34
CA PRO A 19 16.59 36.75 -20.75
C PRO A 19 15.20 36.42 -20.20
N SER A 20 14.49 37.44 -19.73
CA SER A 20 13.05 37.37 -19.44
C SER A 20 12.27 36.97 -20.70
N PRO A 21 11.26 36.09 -20.62
CA PRO A 21 10.35 35.90 -21.73
C PRO A 21 9.47 37.15 -21.87
N ALA A 22 9.72 37.90 -22.93
CA ALA A 22 8.91 39.01 -23.37
C ALA A 22 7.55 38.53 -23.87
N ARG A 23 6.52 39.33 -23.57
CA ARG A 23 5.22 39.31 -24.25
C ARG A 23 5.41 39.51 -25.76
N ALA A 24 4.86 38.59 -26.56
CA ALA A 24 4.53 38.78 -27.97
C ALA A 24 3.40 37.77 -28.29
N SER A 25 2.15 38.21 -28.25
CA SER A 25 1.36 38.68 -29.41
C SER A 25 0.79 37.53 -30.25
N ASN A 26 -0.54 37.35 -30.10
CA ASN A 26 -1.44 36.72 -31.07
C ASN A 26 -1.07 37.11 -32.51
N PRO A 27 -1.13 36.15 -33.45
CA PRO A 27 -2.20 36.21 -34.43
C PRO A 27 -2.69 34.83 -34.92
N CYS A 28 -4.01 34.66 -34.96
CA CYS A 28 -4.78 34.08 -36.07
C CYS A 28 -6.11 33.50 -35.58
N SER A 29 -7.07 34.41 -35.53
CA SER A 29 -8.46 34.19 -35.92
C SER A 29 -8.59 33.38 -37.22
N ASN A 30 -9.20 32.20 -37.16
CA ASN A 30 -10.31 31.87 -38.07
C ASN A 30 -11.19 30.74 -37.49
N PRO A 31 -12.53 30.87 -37.51
CA PRO A 31 -13.46 29.95 -36.88
C PRO A 31 -13.93 28.91 -37.89
N ARG A 32 -13.70 27.64 -37.62
CA ARG A 32 -14.48 26.49 -38.12
C ARG A 32 -13.80 25.20 -37.66
N LEU A 33 -14.32 24.65 -36.56
CA LEU A 33 -14.50 23.23 -36.28
C LEU A 33 -15.19 23.20 -34.91
N ALA A 34 -16.45 23.65 -34.95
CA ALA A 34 -17.42 23.30 -33.93
C ALA A 34 -17.86 21.87 -34.23
N GLY A 35 -17.67 20.96 -33.28
CA GLY A 35 -18.09 19.58 -33.41
C GLY A 35 -17.30 18.69 -32.46
N GLU A 36 -18.02 17.99 -31.59
CA GLU A 36 -17.53 16.90 -30.72
C GLU A 36 -16.91 17.34 -29.38
N ARG A 37 -17.78 17.91 -28.53
CA ARG A 37 -17.74 17.63 -27.09
C ARG A 37 -18.02 16.13 -26.91
N ALA A 38 -17.02 15.39 -26.43
CA ALA A 38 -17.25 14.05 -25.90
C ALA A 38 -18.20 14.16 -24.69
N LEU A 39 -19.29 13.39 -24.77
CA LEU A 39 -20.39 13.33 -23.82
C LEU A 39 -19.91 12.82 -22.46
N CYS A 40 -19.63 13.74 -21.53
CA CYS A 40 -19.73 13.49 -20.09
C CYS A 40 -21.07 14.06 -19.64
N GLY A 41 -22.07 13.19 -19.47
CA GLY A 41 -23.39 13.58 -18.98
C GLY A 41 -23.40 13.73 -17.47
N VAL A 42 -22.81 14.80 -16.94
CA VAL A 42 -23.08 15.31 -15.58
C VAL A 42 -23.09 16.83 -15.66
N CYS A 43 -24.17 17.48 -15.23
CA CYS A 43 -24.22 18.92 -15.08
C CYS A 43 -23.44 19.31 -13.81
N PHE A 44 -22.32 20.01 -13.99
CA PHE A 44 -21.52 20.58 -12.90
C PHE A 44 -21.90 22.05 -12.76
N GLU A 45 -22.41 22.48 -11.61
CA GLU A 45 -22.70 23.89 -11.34
C GLU A 45 -21.91 24.40 -10.13
N SER A 46 -21.12 25.45 -10.33
CA SER A 46 -20.50 26.28 -9.29
C SER A 46 -21.47 27.38 -8.83
N GLU A 47 -21.41 27.78 -7.55
CA GLU A 47 -22.33 28.74 -6.90
C GLU A 47 -22.44 30.14 -7.59
N GLU A 48 -21.59 30.50 -8.54
CA GLU A 48 -21.70 31.77 -9.27
C GLU A 48 -22.88 31.85 -10.26
N GLY A 49 -23.58 30.74 -10.53
CA GLY A 49 -24.77 30.70 -11.40
C GLY A 49 -26.10 31.13 -10.77
N VAL A 50 -26.17 31.32 -9.44
CA VAL A 50 -27.45 31.41 -8.70
C VAL A 50 -28.03 32.83 -8.63
N ARG A 51 -27.97 33.62 -9.71
CA ARG A 51 -28.65 34.93 -9.73
C ARG A 51 -29.76 35.12 -10.75
N ASN A 52 -30.06 34.14 -11.62
CA ASN A 52 -31.17 34.26 -12.56
C ASN A 52 -31.69 32.91 -13.08
N ALA A 53 -32.07 31.98 -12.20
CA ALA A 53 -32.88 30.83 -12.58
C ALA A 53 -34.05 30.68 -11.60
N GLY A 54 -35.26 30.68 -12.15
CA GLY A 54 -36.52 30.61 -11.42
C GLY A 54 -36.68 29.31 -10.63
N LYS A 55 -37.66 29.35 -9.73
CA LYS A 55 -38.14 28.25 -8.90
C LYS A 55 -38.44 27.00 -9.75
N ASP A 56 -37.52 26.05 -9.81
CA ASP A 56 -37.80 24.64 -10.09
C ASP A 56 -36.98 23.78 -9.13
N SER A 57 -37.62 23.40 -8.03
CA SER A 57 -37.07 22.63 -6.92
C SER A 57 -37.57 21.18 -7.01
N ASN A 58 -37.00 20.36 -7.90
CA ASN A 58 -37.11 18.89 -7.81
C ASN A 58 -36.16 18.12 -8.76
N CYS A 59 -34.84 18.17 -8.52
CA CYS A 59 -33.90 17.22 -9.15
C CYS A 59 -33.34 16.27 -8.09
N PRO A 60 -33.63 14.95 -8.15
CA PRO A 60 -32.98 13.98 -7.29
C PRO A 60 -31.51 13.81 -7.72
N GLY A 61 -30.58 13.86 -6.75
CA GLY A 61 -29.15 13.61 -6.95
C GLY A 61 -28.28 14.86 -7.14
N ARG A 62 -28.14 15.69 -6.09
CA ARG A 62 -27.14 16.77 -6.07
C ARG A 62 -25.87 16.31 -5.36
N ILE A 63 -24.75 16.31 -6.08
CA ILE A 63 -23.42 16.37 -5.46
C ILE A 63 -23.17 17.83 -5.12
N LEU A 64 -23.15 18.16 -3.83
CA LEU A 64 -22.89 19.52 -3.39
C LEU A 64 -21.39 19.71 -3.18
N TYR A 65 -20.77 20.45 -4.08
CA TYR A 65 -19.47 21.08 -3.83
C TYR A 65 -19.74 22.33 -3.01
N SER A 66 -19.72 22.23 -1.68
CA SER A 66 -19.96 23.40 -0.85
C SER A 66 -18.80 24.39 -1.03
N GLY A 67 -19.06 25.55 -1.65
CA GLY A 67 -18.10 26.68 -1.68
C GLY A 67 -17.84 27.29 -0.29
N ARG A 68 -18.58 26.84 0.74
CA ARG A 68 -18.34 27.07 2.16
C ARG A 68 -18.65 25.81 2.95
N VAL A 69 -17.61 25.05 3.32
CA VAL A 69 -17.73 23.93 4.26
C VAL A 69 -18.25 24.45 5.60
N SER A 70 -19.30 23.81 6.14
CA SER A 70 -19.76 24.16 7.48
C SER A 70 -18.71 23.73 8.53
N LYS A 71 -18.59 24.49 9.63
CA LYS A 71 -17.68 24.11 10.74
C LYS A 71 -17.96 22.69 11.27
N ARG A 72 -19.20 22.21 11.15
CA ARG A 72 -19.61 20.85 11.53
C ARG A 72 -18.97 19.81 10.64
N GLU A 73 -19.05 19.98 9.32
CA GLU A 73 -18.56 19.00 8.34
C GLU A 73 -17.05 18.81 8.45
N LEU A 74 -16.30 19.92 8.52
CA LEU A 74 -14.85 19.86 8.74
C LEU A 74 -14.51 19.17 10.06
N TYR A 75 -15.24 19.48 11.14
CA TYR A 75 -15.02 18.85 12.45
C TYR A 75 -15.27 17.33 12.40
N LEU A 76 -16.35 16.90 11.74
CA LEU A 76 -16.66 15.48 11.59
C LEU A 76 -15.63 14.76 10.74
N LEU A 77 -15.18 15.36 9.63
CA LEU A 77 -14.12 14.78 8.82
C LEU A 77 -12.80 14.67 9.60
N GLN A 78 -12.44 15.67 10.39
CA GLN A 78 -11.27 15.61 11.27
C GLN A 78 -11.38 14.46 12.29
N LYS A 79 -12.60 14.16 12.78
CA LYS A 79 -12.85 12.99 13.65
C LYS A 79 -12.71 11.67 12.88
N ALA A 80 -13.23 11.57 11.66
CA ALA A 80 -13.02 10.39 10.82
C ALA A 80 -11.53 10.20 10.49
N HIS A 81 -10.79 11.27 10.23
CA HIS A 81 -9.34 11.25 10.03
C HIS A 81 -8.59 10.79 11.29
N GLN A 82 -9.04 11.17 12.48
CA GLN A 82 -8.49 10.63 13.74
C GLN A 82 -8.67 9.11 13.83
N GLU A 83 -9.82 8.57 13.43
CA GLU A 83 -10.01 7.12 13.34
C GLU A 83 -9.07 6.48 12.32
N ALA A 84 -8.96 7.05 11.11
CA ALA A 84 -8.02 6.59 10.08
C ALA A 84 -6.57 6.57 10.59
N SER A 85 -6.18 7.56 11.41
CA SER A 85 -4.82 7.72 11.90
C SER A 85 -4.38 6.59 12.84
N ARG A 86 -5.32 5.90 13.49
CA ARG A 86 -5.09 4.74 14.36
C ARG A 86 -4.57 3.52 13.60
N ALA A 87 -4.87 3.42 12.31
CA ALA A 87 -4.41 2.31 11.48
C ALA A 87 -2.89 2.36 11.28
N SER A 88 -2.26 1.19 11.22
CA SER A 88 -0.86 1.06 10.83
C SER A 88 -0.78 0.90 9.32
N TRP A 89 0.01 1.74 8.62
CA TRP A 89 0.19 1.60 7.17
C TRP A 89 0.84 0.25 6.83
N LEU A 90 1.67 -0.28 7.73
CA LEU A 90 2.25 -1.61 7.58
C LEU A 90 1.16 -2.69 7.52
N MET A 91 0.07 -2.54 8.27
CA MET A 91 -1.02 -3.51 8.31
C MET A 91 -2.00 -3.32 7.15
N THR A 92 -2.26 -2.09 6.71
CA THR A 92 -3.27 -1.79 5.68
C THR A 92 -2.75 -1.84 4.24
N ALA A 93 -1.47 -1.52 3.99
CA ALA A 93 -0.94 -1.45 2.63
C ALA A 93 -1.17 -2.78 1.85
N PRO A 94 -1.35 -2.77 0.53
CA PRO A 94 -1.44 -1.63 -0.35
C PRO A 94 -2.81 -0.91 -0.30
N ASN A 95 -3.71 -1.24 0.63
CA ASN A 95 -4.93 -0.46 0.81
C ASN A 95 -4.67 0.80 1.64
N PRO A 96 -5.49 1.86 1.48
CA PRO A 96 -5.35 3.07 2.26
C PRO A 96 -5.81 2.89 3.70
N LYS A 97 -5.26 3.71 4.59
CA LYS A 97 -5.83 4.05 5.88
C LYS A 97 -7.08 4.90 5.64
N VAL A 98 -8.23 4.33 5.96
CA VAL A 98 -9.54 4.99 5.86
C VAL A 98 -10.19 4.96 7.23
N GLY A 99 -10.87 6.04 7.59
CA GLY A 99 -11.68 6.16 8.79
C GLY A 99 -13.09 6.60 8.44
N ALA A 100 -14.05 6.14 9.23
CA ALA A 100 -15.46 6.44 9.05
C ALA A 100 -16.17 6.65 10.39
N LEU A 101 -17.23 7.46 10.35
CA LEU A 101 -18.16 7.67 11.46
C LEU A 101 -19.57 7.36 10.96
N ALA A 102 -20.31 6.61 11.76
CA ALA A 102 -21.73 6.39 11.58
C ALA A 102 -22.51 7.34 12.49
N LEU A 103 -23.49 8.05 11.92
CA LEU A 103 -24.31 9.02 12.63
C LEU A 103 -25.80 8.65 12.55
N LYS A 104 -26.53 9.03 13.60
CA LYS A 104 -27.98 9.00 13.68
C LYS A 104 -28.46 10.32 14.24
N GLU A 105 -29.35 11.02 13.53
CA GLU A 105 -29.94 12.29 13.98
C GLU A 105 -28.86 13.31 14.41
N GLY A 106 -27.73 13.32 13.70
CA GLY A 106 -26.59 14.20 13.95
C GLY A 106 -25.67 13.79 15.10
N HIS A 107 -25.92 12.67 15.78
CA HIS A 107 -25.06 12.10 16.83
C HIS A 107 -24.18 10.98 16.28
N ILE A 108 -22.91 10.94 16.67
CA ILE A 108 -22.00 9.82 16.33
C ILE A 108 -22.42 8.59 17.14
N VAL A 109 -22.88 7.55 16.45
CA VAL A 109 -23.31 6.28 17.03
C VAL A 109 -22.33 5.14 16.77
N GLY A 110 -21.42 5.28 15.79
CA GLY A 110 -20.36 4.30 15.54
C GLY A 110 -19.10 4.91 14.93
N ARG A 111 -17.97 4.24 15.11
CA ARG A 111 -16.64 4.62 14.62
C ARG A 111 -15.95 3.41 14.00
N GLY A 112 -15.31 3.61 12.87
CA GLY A 112 -14.60 2.54 12.18
C GLY A 112 -13.34 3.04 11.48
N PHE A 113 -12.37 2.15 11.32
CA PHE A 113 -11.23 2.36 10.45
C PHE A 113 -10.79 1.04 9.84
N HIS A 114 -10.14 1.10 8.67
CA HIS A 114 -9.59 -0.10 8.04
C HIS A 114 -8.35 -0.56 8.81
N GLU A 115 -8.44 -1.64 9.59
CA GLU A 115 -7.35 -2.05 10.50
C GLU A 115 -6.21 -2.76 9.77
N ALA A 116 -6.54 -3.61 8.79
CA ALA A 116 -5.58 -4.46 8.11
C ALA A 116 -6.06 -4.87 6.72
N PHE A 117 -5.11 -5.11 5.82
CA PHE A 117 -5.36 -5.56 4.46
C PHE A 117 -6.16 -6.87 4.45
N GLY A 118 -7.27 -6.89 3.70
CA GLY A 118 -8.18 -8.02 3.66
C GLY A 118 -9.14 -8.12 4.86
N GLY A 119 -9.19 -7.12 5.75
CA GLY A 119 -10.24 -6.95 6.76
C GLY A 119 -11.43 -6.11 6.27
N PRO A 120 -12.43 -5.86 7.14
CA PRO A 120 -13.52 -4.93 6.90
C PRO A 120 -13.03 -3.53 6.48
N HIS A 121 -13.81 -2.86 5.65
CA HIS A 121 -13.57 -1.45 5.35
C HIS A 121 -14.04 -0.54 6.50
N ALA A 122 -13.64 0.73 6.48
CA ALA A 122 -13.94 1.65 7.58
C ALA A 122 -15.44 1.85 7.78
N GLU A 123 -16.19 1.93 6.67
CA GLU A 123 -17.63 2.10 6.63
C GLU A 123 -18.35 0.90 7.27
N GLU A 124 -17.95 -0.31 6.90
CA GLU A 124 -18.45 -1.57 7.47
C GLU A 124 -18.16 -1.64 8.97
N ALA A 125 -16.92 -1.35 9.38
CA ALA A 125 -16.53 -1.30 10.79
C ALA A 125 -17.34 -0.26 11.59
N ALA A 126 -17.64 0.91 11.01
CA ALA A 126 -18.45 1.94 11.67
C ALA A 126 -19.92 1.52 11.81
N LEU A 127 -20.48 0.78 10.84
CA LEU A 127 -21.82 0.20 10.94
C LEU A 127 -21.88 -0.88 12.02
N ILE A 128 -20.88 -1.76 12.10
CA ILE A 128 -20.77 -2.78 13.15
C ILE A 128 -20.70 -2.13 14.54
N ASP A 129 -19.83 -1.13 14.73
CA ASP A 129 -19.71 -0.40 16.01
C ASP A 129 -21.01 0.34 16.39
N ALA A 130 -21.78 0.81 15.41
CA ALA A 130 -23.09 1.42 15.62
C ALA A 130 -24.21 0.43 15.99
N GLY A 131 -23.93 -0.87 15.99
CA GLY A 131 -24.97 -1.91 16.16
C GLY A 131 -25.90 -2.01 14.95
N ALA A 132 -25.45 -1.54 13.78
CA ALA A 132 -26.20 -1.52 12.52
C ALA A 132 -25.86 -2.73 11.64
N TRP A 133 -25.60 -3.90 12.24
CA TRP A 133 -25.16 -5.12 11.54
C TRP A 133 -25.92 -6.35 12.03
N ASP A 134 -26.37 -7.19 11.09
CA ASP A 134 -26.90 -8.53 11.35
C ASP A 134 -25.76 -9.54 11.19
N GLU A 135 -25.17 -9.97 12.31
CA GLU A 135 -24.07 -10.93 12.32
C GLU A 135 -24.44 -12.28 11.68
N ALA A 136 -25.71 -12.69 11.73
CA ALA A 136 -26.14 -13.97 11.20
C ALA A 136 -26.25 -13.97 9.67
N LYS A 137 -26.52 -12.80 9.07
CA LYS A 137 -26.67 -12.63 7.63
C LYS A 137 -25.48 -11.92 6.96
N ASP A 138 -24.54 -11.42 7.77
CA ASP A 138 -23.39 -10.63 7.33
C ASP A 138 -23.82 -9.43 6.47
N CYS A 139 -24.82 -8.68 6.96
CA CYS A 139 -25.39 -7.54 6.24
C CYS A 139 -25.83 -6.40 7.17
N PRO A 140 -25.96 -5.17 6.66
CA PRO A 140 -26.33 -4.03 7.49
C PRO A 140 -27.81 -4.02 7.87
N LEU A 141 -28.12 -3.43 9.03
CA LEU A 141 -29.48 -3.19 9.51
C LEU A 141 -29.97 -1.80 9.10
N PRO A 142 -31.08 -1.68 8.35
CA PRO A 142 -31.56 -0.39 7.88
C PRO A 142 -32.09 0.50 9.02
N GLY A 143 -31.87 1.81 8.90
CA GLY A 143 -32.50 2.83 9.75
C GLY A 143 -31.80 3.12 11.08
N VAL A 144 -30.76 2.36 11.44
CA VAL A 144 -29.91 2.61 12.62
C VAL A 144 -28.96 3.79 12.38
N VAL A 145 -28.54 3.98 11.13
CA VAL A 145 -27.60 5.03 10.69
C VAL A 145 -28.26 5.80 9.55
N ASP A 146 -28.19 7.13 9.57
CA ASP A 146 -28.74 8.01 8.52
C ASP A 146 -27.69 8.86 7.78
N GLU A 147 -26.53 9.09 8.40
CA GLU A 147 -25.40 9.82 7.84
C GLU A 147 -24.08 9.07 8.07
N ILE A 148 -23.24 8.99 7.03
CA ILE A 148 -21.87 8.46 7.11
C ILE A 148 -20.88 9.58 6.79
N VAL A 149 -19.82 9.65 7.58
CA VAL A 149 -18.64 10.50 7.29
C VAL A 149 -17.47 9.58 7.02
N VAL A 150 -16.77 9.74 5.90
CA VAL A 150 -15.67 8.86 5.49
C VAL A 150 -14.52 9.65 4.88
N THR A 151 -13.28 9.23 5.15
CA THR A 151 -12.09 9.97 4.68
C THR A 151 -11.78 9.76 3.19
N LEU A 152 -12.29 8.71 2.57
CA LEU A 152 -12.08 8.36 1.16
C LEU A 152 -13.43 7.94 0.54
N GLU A 153 -13.61 8.20 -0.75
CA GLU A 153 -14.75 7.70 -1.53
C GLU A 153 -15.00 6.20 -1.27
N PRO A 154 -16.24 5.80 -0.88
CA PRO A 154 -16.59 4.40 -0.70
C PRO A 154 -16.46 3.60 -2.00
N CYS A 155 -15.91 2.39 -1.90
CA CYS A 155 -15.67 1.57 -3.08
C CYS A 155 -16.98 1.14 -3.76
N SER A 156 -17.04 1.26 -5.08
CA SER A 156 -18.21 0.94 -5.92
C SER A 156 -18.09 -0.36 -6.70
N SER A 157 -16.89 -0.93 -6.80
CA SER A 157 -16.65 -2.14 -7.58
C SER A 157 -16.79 -3.40 -6.74
N GLU A 158 -17.56 -4.36 -7.25
CA GLU A 158 -17.34 -5.78 -7.00
C GLU A 158 -15.96 -6.12 -7.58
N GLY A 159 -14.90 -5.99 -6.77
CA GLY A 159 -13.59 -6.48 -7.22
C GLY A 159 -13.65 -7.99 -7.37
N GLY A 160 -12.92 -8.56 -8.33
CA GLY A 160 -12.82 -10.02 -8.48
C GLY A 160 -12.37 -10.70 -7.17
N GLU A 161 -12.66 -12.00 -6.98
CA GLU A 161 -12.42 -12.78 -5.74
C GLU A 161 -12.85 -12.10 -4.41
N LYS A 162 -13.56 -10.95 -4.43
CA LYS A 162 -14.06 -10.33 -3.20
C LYS A 162 -15.24 -11.15 -2.70
N GLN A 163 -15.09 -11.68 -1.48
CA GLN A 163 -16.20 -12.28 -0.73
C GLN A 163 -17.14 -11.22 -0.13
N ARG A 164 -16.73 -9.93 -0.11
CA ARG A 164 -17.47 -8.82 0.51
C ARG A 164 -18.17 -7.94 -0.51
N GLN A 165 -19.38 -7.52 -0.14
CA GLN A 165 -20.20 -6.56 -0.87
C GLN A 165 -19.53 -5.17 -0.93
N PRO A 166 -19.67 -4.40 -2.03
CA PRO A 166 -19.12 -3.04 -2.12
C PRO A 166 -19.71 -2.11 -1.06
N CYS A 167 -18.88 -1.22 -0.50
CA CYS A 167 -19.30 -0.25 0.53
C CYS A 167 -20.46 0.64 0.07
N VAL A 168 -20.52 1.01 -1.21
CA VAL A 168 -21.68 1.75 -1.75
C VAL A 168 -22.98 1.00 -1.47
N GLN A 169 -23.04 -0.29 -1.81
CA GLN A 169 -24.26 -1.08 -1.59
C GLN A 169 -24.51 -1.30 -0.10
N LEU A 170 -23.48 -1.53 0.72
CA LEU A 170 -23.65 -1.66 2.18
C LEU A 170 -24.30 -0.40 2.80
N LEU A 171 -23.85 0.78 2.40
CA LEU A 171 -24.40 2.03 2.92
C LEU A 171 -25.83 2.29 2.42
N LEU A 172 -26.15 1.91 1.18
CA LEU A 172 -27.51 1.98 0.66
C LEU A 172 -28.45 1.02 1.40
N ASP A 173 -28.02 -0.22 1.64
CA ASP A 173 -28.80 -1.24 2.36
C ASP A 173 -29.01 -0.84 3.84
N ALA A 174 -28.04 -0.13 4.44
CA ALA A 174 -28.18 0.47 5.77
C ALA A 174 -29.20 1.63 5.82
N GLY A 175 -29.66 2.12 4.67
CA GLY A 175 -30.60 3.25 4.58
C GLY A 175 -29.94 4.61 4.84
N VAL A 176 -28.64 4.74 4.57
CA VAL A 176 -27.92 6.02 4.68
C VAL A 176 -28.50 7.02 3.68
N THR A 177 -28.81 8.23 4.15
CA THR A 177 -29.41 9.30 3.35
C THR A 177 -28.45 10.47 3.09
N ARG A 178 -27.35 10.55 3.86
CA ARG A 178 -26.32 11.59 3.70
C ARG A 178 -24.91 11.00 3.80
N LEU A 179 -24.03 11.38 2.90
CA LEU A 179 -22.63 10.99 2.85
C LEU A 179 -21.73 12.23 2.86
N LEU A 180 -20.84 12.30 3.84
CA LEU A 180 -19.78 13.29 3.91
C LEU A 180 -18.44 12.63 3.56
N VAL A 181 -17.80 13.04 2.47
CA VAL A 181 -16.58 12.42 1.94
C VAL A 181 -15.40 13.39 1.97
N GLY A 182 -14.24 12.90 2.42
CA GLY A 182 -12.98 13.65 2.43
C GLY A 182 -12.32 13.74 1.06
N ALA A 183 -11.80 12.61 0.59
CA ALA A 183 -11.06 12.51 -0.67
C ALA A 183 -11.84 11.71 -1.73
N VAL A 184 -11.64 12.07 -3.00
CA VAL A 184 -12.04 11.22 -4.13
C VAL A 184 -10.97 10.15 -4.33
N ASP A 185 -11.37 8.93 -4.66
CA ASP A 185 -10.39 7.86 -4.85
C ASP A 185 -9.45 8.17 -6.03
N PRO A 186 -8.13 8.31 -5.81
CA PRO A 186 -7.18 8.57 -6.89
C PRO A 186 -6.98 7.36 -7.83
N ASP A 187 -7.48 6.19 -7.47
CA ASP A 187 -7.48 5.01 -8.33
C ASP A 187 -8.38 5.22 -9.56
N LEU A 188 -7.74 5.35 -10.73
CA LEU A 188 -8.42 5.57 -12.02
C LEU A 188 -9.40 4.46 -12.41
N ARG A 189 -9.43 3.33 -11.70
CA ARG A 189 -10.44 2.28 -11.88
C ARG A 189 -11.79 2.67 -11.28
N HIS A 190 -11.83 3.56 -10.30
CA HIS A 190 -13.06 3.95 -9.60
C HIS A 190 -13.73 5.18 -10.23
N GLN A 191 -13.00 6.16 -10.77
CA GLN A 191 -13.52 7.28 -11.58
C GLN A 191 -14.77 8.01 -10.99
N SER A 192 -14.80 8.17 -9.67
CA SER A 192 -15.95 8.74 -8.93
C SER A 192 -17.26 7.99 -9.13
N ALA A 193 -17.22 6.71 -9.54
CA ALA A 193 -18.40 5.91 -9.79
C ALA A 193 -19.22 5.67 -8.52
N GLY A 194 -18.58 5.60 -7.35
CA GLY A 194 -19.29 5.43 -6.08
C GLY A 194 -20.13 6.66 -5.72
N LEU A 195 -19.53 7.84 -5.85
CA LEU A 195 -20.23 9.10 -5.60
C LEU A 195 -21.42 9.32 -6.55
N LYS A 196 -21.30 8.89 -7.81
CA LYS A 196 -22.41 8.93 -8.78
C LYS A 196 -23.58 8.03 -8.38
N LEU A 197 -23.29 6.78 -7.99
CA LEU A 197 -24.31 5.82 -7.56
C LEU A 197 -25.09 6.32 -6.32
N PHE A 198 -24.41 6.95 -5.37
CA PHE A 198 -25.07 7.57 -4.22
C PHE A 198 -26.02 8.68 -4.64
N ALA A 199 -25.58 9.59 -5.51
CA ALA A 199 -26.42 10.68 -6.00
C ALA A 199 -27.65 10.16 -6.76
N GLU A 200 -27.48 9.15 -7.64
CA GLU A 200 -28.58 8.51 -8.36
C GLU A 200 -29.58 7.80 -7.43
N SER A 201 -29.10 7.30 -6.29
CA SER A 201 -29.91 6.65 -5.25
C SER A 201 -30.58 7.65 -4.29
N GLY A 202 -30.42 8.96 -4.52
CA GLY A 202 -31.05 10.00 -3.70
C GLY A 202 -30.32 10.32 -2.39
N VAL A 203 -29.08 9.84 -2.21
CA VAL A 203 -28.23 10.18 -1.07
C VAL A 203 -27.64 11.58 -1.28
N GLU A 204 -27.71 12.43 -0.26
CA GLU A 204 -27.04 13.72 -0.26
C GLU A 204 -25.53 13.53 -0.09
N VAL A 205 -24.74 13.82 -1.12
CA VAL A 205 -23.27 13.69 -1.08
C VAL A 205 -22.63 15.08 -0.94
N VAL A 206 -21.80 15.23 0.10
CA VAL A 206 -21.02 16.44 0.37
C VAL A 206 -19.54 16.09 0.41
N GLN A 207 -18.76 16.69 -0.49
CA GLN A 207 -17.30 16.61 -0.45
C GLN A 207 -16.75 17.77 0.38
N VAL A 208 -15.91 17.43 1.36
CA VAL A 208 -15.36 18.40 2.31
C VAL A 208 -14.04 18.97 1.79
N GLU A 209 -13.96 20.29 1.64
CA GLU A 209 -12.74 21.02 1.30
C GLU A 209 -11.61 20.73 2.30
N GLY A 210 -10.38 20.52 1.80
CA GLY A 210 -9.22 20.11 2.61
C GLY A 210 -9.14 18.61 2.89
N GLY A 211 -10.19 17.84 2.58
CA GLY A 211 -10.23 16.40 2.82
C GLY A 211 -9.28 15.60 1.93
N GLN A 212 -9.01 16.07 0.72
CA GLN A 212 -8.07 15.46 -0.22
C GLN A 212 -6.64 15.50 0.34
N GLU A 213 -6.18 16.67 0.78
CA GLU A 213 -4.84 16.87 1.34
C GLU A 213 -4.66 16.05 2.63
N MET A 214 -5.66 16.05 3.52
CA MET A 214 -5.63 15.24 4.75
C MET A 214 -5.51 13.74 4.44
N PHE A 215 -6.18 13.26 3.38
CA PHE A 215 -6.10 11.86 2.97
C PHE A 215 -4.72 11.53 2.42
N GLU A 216 -4.19 12.36 1.52
CA GLU A 216 -2.90 12.13 0.86
C GLU A 216 -1.73 12.14 1.85
N GLU A 217 -1.73 13.06 2.80
CA GLU A 217 -0.73 13.14 3.87
C GLU A 217 -0.70 11.85 4.74
N LEU A 218 -1.87 11.25 4.97
CA LEU A 218 -1.99 10.05 5.79
C LEU A 218 -1.68 8.76 5.02
N ASN A 219 -1.70 8.80 3.68
CA ASN A 219 -1.70 7.62 2.82
C ASN A 219 -0.52 7.48 1.84
N PRO A 220 0.74 7.82 2.21
CA PRO A 220 1.86 7.72 1.28
C PRO A 220 2.11 6.28 0.78
N ALA A 221 1.82 5.26 1.60
CA ALA A 221 1.97 3.86 1.21
C ALA A 221 1.00 3.44 0.09
N PHE A 222 -0.25 3.91 0.17
CA PHE A 222 -1.28 3.66 -0.83
C PHE A 222 -0.99 4.41 -2.12
N LEU A 223 -0.65 5.70 -2.03
CA LEU A 223 -0.29 6.52 -3.19
C LEU A 223 0.93 5.97 -3.92
N GLN A 224 1.95 5.50 -3.18
CA GLN A 224 3.09 4.79 -3.76
C GLN A 224 2.63 3.52 -4.47
N ALA A 225 1.79 2.69 -3.84
CA ALA A 225 1.30 1.45 -4.43
C ALA A 225 0.52 1.67 -5.73
N LEU A 226 -0.24 2.75 -5.85
CA LEU A 226 -0.95 3.13 -7.07
C LEU A 226 -0.01 3.52 -8.21
N SER A 227 1.21 3.94 -7.92
CA SER A 227 2.16 4.38 -8.95
C SER A 227 2.76 3.21 -9.76
N HIS A 228 2.42 1.96 -9.44
CA HIS A 228 2.92 0.76 -10.11
C HIS A 228 1.92 -0.41 -10.01
N ASP A 229 0.95 -0.48 -10.90
CA ASP A 229 -0.04 -1.56 -10.91
C ASP A 229 0.48 -2.89 -11.51
N ALA A 230 1.61 -2.85 -12.22
CA ALA A 230 2.21 -3.98 -12.92
C ALA A 230 2.87 -5.03 -12.01
N ARG A 231 3.11 -4.72 -10.72
CA ARG A 231 3.67 -5.66 -9.74
C ARG A 231 2.97 -5.54 -8.38
N PRO A 232 3.09 -6.54 -7.47
CA PRO A 232 2.56 -6.43 -6.12
C PRO A 232 3.27 -5.33 -5.34
N TRP A 233 2.65 -4.85 -4.28
CA TRP A 233 3.35 -4.08 -3.26
C TRP A 233 4.21 -5.01 -2.39
N VAL A 234 5.50 -4.74 -2.33
CA VAL A 234 6.55 -5.63 -1.81
C VAL A 234 7.08 -5.10 -0.48
N LEU A 235 6.87 -5.90 0.56
CA LEU A 235 7.43 -5.68 1.89
C LEU A 235 8.63 -6.60 2.10
N LEU A 236 9.81 -6.03 2.36
CA LEU A 236 10.96 -6.77 2.82
C LEU A 236 10.86 -6.97 4.34
N LYS A 237 11.13 -8.18 4.84
CA LYS A 237 11.14 -8.48 6.27
C LYS A 237 12.39 -9.21 6.70
N TRP A 238 12.96 -8.77 7.83
CA TRP A 238 14.02 -9.49 8.53
C TRP A 238 13.99 -9.26 10.04
N ALA A 239 14.66 -10.13 10.79
CA ALA A 239 15.05 -9.88 12.18
C ALA A 239 16.55 -9.57 12.19
N ALA A 240 16.99 -8.64 13.03
CA ALA A 240 18.38 -8.27 13.16
C ALA A 240 18.73 -7.93 14.62
N SER A 241 20.00 -8.09 14.96
CA SER A 241 20.61 -7.50 16.16
C SER A 241 20.62 -5.97 16.06
N LEU A 242 20.92 -5.28 17.16
CA LEU A 242 21.02 -3.83 17.21
C LEU A 242 22.08 -3.28 16.22
N ASP A 243 23.17 -4.02 16.02
CA ASP A 243 24.22 -3.72 15.04
C ASP A 243 23.93 -4.24 13.62
N GLY A 244 22.70 -4.67 13.35
CA GLY A 244 22.19 -4.95 12.00
C GLY A 244 22.55 -6.32 11.44
N LYS A 245 22.86 -7.30 12.29
CA LYS A 245 23.26 -8.66 11.89
C LYS A 245 22.08 -9.61 11.91
N THR A 246 22.00 -10.51 10.94
CA THR A 246 20.91 -11.49 10.84
C THR A 246 21.32 -12.90 11.23
N ALA A 247 22.61 -13.13 11.40
CA ALA A 247 23.20 -14.38 11.85
C ALA A 247 24.59 -14.09 12.45
N THR A 248 25.14 -15.05 13.17
CA THR A 248 26.57 -15.09 13.51
C THR A 248 27.41 -15.41 12.27
N ASP A 249 28.74 -15.26 12.36
CA ASP A 249 29.65 -15.67 11.28
C ASP A 249 29.65 -17.20 11.03
N SER A 250 29.15 -18.01 11.99
CA SER A 250 28.91 -19.45 11.78
C SER A 250 27.60 -19.74 11.03
N GLY A 251 26.78 -18.71 10.76
CA GLY A 251 25.48 -18.85 10.10
C GLY A 251 24.32 -19.17 11.04
N GLU A 252 24.53 -19.17 12.35
CA GLU A 252 23.46 -19.39 13.33
C GLU A 252 22.61 -18.12 13.48
N SER A 253 21.30 -18.26 13.30
CA SER A 253 20.32 -17.15 13.29
C SER A 253 19.14 -17.37 14.25
N GLN A 254 19.00 -18.58 14.82
CA GLN A 254 17.85 -18.97 15.64
C GLN A 254 18.22 -19.03 17.13
N TRP A 255 17.53 -18.33 18.03
CA TRP A 255 16.48 -17.32 17.80
C TRP A 255 17.02 -15.93 18.07
N LEU A 256 17.04 -15.09 17.03
CA LEU A 256 17.41 -13.68 17.16
C LEU A 256 16.29 -12.81 17.71
N SER A 257 15.06 -13.00 17.24
CA SER A 257 13.88 -12.25 17.67
C SER A 257 13.10 -12.98 18.77
N SER A 258 12.46 -12.21 19.65
CA SER A 258 11.59 -12.67 20.74
C SER A 258 10.39 -13.49 20.27
N GLU A 259 9.72 -14.17 21.20
CA GLU A 259 8.48 -14.90 20.92
C GLU A 259 7.35 -13.97 20.45
N ASP A 260 7.19 -12.81 21.09
CA ASP A 260 6.21 -11.79 20.72
C ASP A 260 6.39 -11.31 19.28
N SER A 261 7.65 -11.11 18.85
CA SER A 261 7.98 -10.78 17.47
C SER A 261 7.60 -11.89 16.50
N ARG A 262 7.84 -13.16 16.86
CA ARG A 262 7.50 -14.30 15.99
C ARG A 262 5.99 -14.49 15.86
N GLU A 263 5.24 -14.21 16.93
CA GLU A 263 3.78 -14.24 16.90
C GLU A 263 3.20 -13.16 15.98
N GLU A 264 3.70 -11.93 16.06
CA GLU A 264 3.26 -10.88 15.13
C GLU A 264 3.68 -11.17 13.68
N VAL A 265 4.83 -11.81 13.45
CA VAL A 265 5.19 -12.25 12.09
C VAL A 265 4.14 -13.19 11.51
N HIS A 266 3.49 -14.03 12.32
CA HIS A 266 2.39 -14.85 11.84
C HIS A 266 1.15 -14.04 11.45
N GLN A 267 0.90 -12.91 12.11
CA GLN A 267 -0.10 -11.92 11.68
C GLN A 267 0.32 -11.24 10.38
N LEU A 268 1.59 -10.81 10.24
CA LEU A 268 2.06 -10.22 8.99
C LEU A 268 1.99 -11.21 7.82
N ARG A 269 2.24 -12.51 8.05
CA ARG A 269 2.14 -13.56 7.04
C ARG A 269 0.72 -13.82 6.56
N SER A 270 -0.32 -13.46 7.32
CA SER A 270 -1.72 -13.63 6.88
C SER A 270 -2.21 -12.51 5.96
N LEU A 271 -1.48 -11.41 5.85
CA LEU A 271 -1.84 -10.27 5.00
C LEU A 271 -1.49 -10.45 3.51
N PRO A 272 -0.27 -10.86 3.13
CA PRO A 272 0.10 -10.95 1.72
C PRO A 272 -0.58 -12.13 1.02
N GLY A 273 -0.80 -11.99 -0.29
CA GLY A 273 -1.22 -13.11 -1.12
C GLY A 273 -0.09 -14.12 -1.38
N ALA A 274 1.16 -13.71 -1.18
CA ALA A 274 2.32 -14.58 -1.31
C ALA A 274 3.47 -14.21 -0.36
N ILE A 275 4.26 -15.22 0.02
CA ILE A 275 5.53 -15.07 0.73
C ILE A 275 6.63 -15.64 -0.16
N LEU A 276 7.71 -14.88 -0.34
CA LEU A 276 8.87 -15.27 -1.14
C LEU A 276 10.11 -15.40 -0.27
N VAL A 277 10.87 -16.48 -0.49
CA VAL A 277 12.21 -16.67 0.06
C VAL A 277 13.21 -17.13 -1.00
N GLY A 278 14.48 -16.83 -0.77
CA GLY A 278 15.57 -17.34 -1.60
C GLY A 278 15.99 -18.77 -1.22
N TYR A 279 16.69 -19.45 -2.13
CA TYR A 279 17.28 -20.79 -1.89
C TYR A 279 18.08 -20.89 -0.59
N GLY A 280 18.90 -19.87 -0.27
CA GLY A 280 19.69 -19.87 0.97
C GLY A 280 18.82 -19.99 2.23
N THR A 281 17.72 -19.23 2.30
CA THR A 281 16.76 -19.32 3.41
C THR A 281 16.09 -20.70 3.43
N LEU A 282 15.72 -21.25 2.27
CA LEU A 282 15.12 -22.59 2.18
C LEU A 282 16.06 -23.67 2.75
N VAL A 283 17.36 -23.60 2.45
CA VAL A 283 18.35 -24.58 2.89
C VAL A 283 18.71 -24.41 4.37
N HIS A 284 18.96 -23.17 4.81
CA HIS A 284 19.50 -22.91 6.15
C HIS A 284 18.42 -22.85 7.23
N ASP A 285 17.26 -22.27 6.93
CA ASP A 285 16.19 -22.06 7.91
C ASP A 285 15.07 -23.09 7.80
N ASN A 286 15.01 -23.83 6.67
CA ASN A 286 14.00 -24.83 6.35
C ASN A 286 12.55 -24.45 6.73
N PRO A 287 12.05 -23.27 6.29
CA PRO A 287 10.84 -22.69 6.84
C PRO A 287 9.55 -23.32 6.27
N ALA A 288 8.51 -23.39 7.10
CA ALA A 288 7.16 -23.78 6.66
C ALA A 288 6.42 -22.66 5.90
N LEU A 289 6.76 -21.40 6.19
CA LEU A 289 6.15 -20.18 5.63
C LEU A 289 4.62 -20.11 5.72
N SER A 290 4.02 -20.74 6.74
CA SER A 290 2.58 -20.64 6.98
C SER A 290 2.21 -19.47 7.90
N ALA A 291 1.01 -18.94 7.68
CA ALA A 291 0.38 -17.92 8.49
C ALA A 291 -0.43 -18.58 9.61
N ARG A 292 -0.14 -18.22 10.87
CA ARG A 292 -0.79 -18.79 12.05
C ARG A 292 -1.08 -17.71 13.10
N PRO A 293 -1.85 -16.66 12.75
CA PRO A 293 -2.16 -15.61 13.70
C PRO A 293 -2.83 -16.19 14.95
N SER A 294 -2.40 -15.77 16.13
CA SER A 294 -2.85 -16.29 17.43
C SER A 294 -2.62 -17.80 17.60
N GLY A 295 -1.58 -18.34 16.94
CA GLY A 295 -1.26 -19.76 16.91
C GLY A 295 -2.18 -20.65 16.05
N VAL A 296 -3.22 -20.09 15.41
CA VAL A 296 -4.21 -20.85 14.62
C VAL A 296 -3.94 -20.65 13.12
N PRO A 297 -3.90 -21.72 12.29
CA PRO A 297 -3.76 -21.58 10.85
C PRO A 297 -4.79 -20.60 10.26
N ALA A 298 -4.32 -19.59 9.54
CA ALA A 298 -5.20 -18.70 8.79
C ALA A 298 -5.99 -19.51 7.75
N ILE A 299 -7.27 -19.17 7.59
CA ILE A 299 -8.18 -19.80 6.60
C ILE A 299 -7.54 -19.77 5.21
N ASN A 300 -7.01 -18.60 4.83
CA ASN A 300 -6.31 -18.41 3.57
C ASN A 300 -4.79 -18.38 3.84
N GLN A 301 -4.08 -19.41 3.38
CA GLN A 301 -2.63 -19.44 3.42
C GLN A 301 -2.04 -18.68 2.21
N PRO A 302 -0.93 -17.95 2.39
CA PRO A 302 -0.25 -17.29 1.29
C PRO A 302 0.36 -18.32 0.32
N LEU A 303 0.43 -17.97 -0.96
CA LEU A 303 1.25 -18.70 -1.93
C LEU A 303 2.72 -18.63 -1.50
N ARG A 304 3.39 -19.78 -1.42
CA ARG A 304 4.80 -19.83 -1.04
C ARG A 304 5.67 -19.86 -2.27
N VAL A 305 6.53 -18.87 -2.43
CA VAL A 305 7.39 -18.69 -3.61
C VAL A 305 8.84 -18.95 -3.20
N PHE A 306 9.49 -19.87 -3.90
CA PHE A 306 10.88 -20.25 -3.63
C PHE A 306 11.73 -19.96 -4.86
N LEU A 307 12.77 -19.13 -4.69
CA LEU A 307 13.74 -18.88 -5.75
C LEU A 307 14.79 -20.00 -5.77
N LEU A 308 14.84 -20.76 -6.85
CA LEU A 308 15.68 -21.94 -7.06
C LEU A 308 16.45 -21.82 -8.38
N PRO A 309 17.55 -21.06 -8.43
CA PRO A 309 18.25 -20.78 -9.68
C PRO A 309 18.67 -22.03 -10.47
N ASP A 310 18.98 -23.14 -9.79
CA ASP A 310 19.44 -24.41 -10.37
C ASP A 310 18.39 -25.54 -10.37
N GLY A 311 17.16 -25.24 -9.93
CA GLY A 311 16.07 -26.22 -9.83
C GLY A 311 16.27 -27.31 -8.78
N GLN A 312 17.26 -27.17 -7.88
CA GLN A 312 17.49 -28.13 -6.81
C GLN A 312 16.67 -27.77 -5.57
N ILE A 313 16.04 -28.79 -4.98
CA ILE A 313 15.31 -28.66 -3.72
C ILE A 313 15.83 -29.74 -2.77
N PRO A 314 16.21 -29.40 -1.53
CA PRO A 314 16.57 -30.39 -0.54
C PRO A 314 15.42 -31.38 -0.31
N SER A 315 15.71 -32.68 -0.29
CA SER A 315 14.71 -33.72 0.03
C SER A 315 14.13 -33.57 1.44
N THR A 316 14.87 -32.91 2.34
CA THR A 316 14.50 -32.60 3.72
C THR A 316 13.72 -31.29 3.86
N ALA A 317 13.40 -30.60 2.76
CA ALA A 317 12.69 -29.33 2.83
C ALA A 317 11.29 -29.52 3.46
N THR A 318 11.03 -28.83 4.57
CA THR A 318 9.74 -28.77 5.26
C THR A 318 8.62 -28.36 4.29
N ALA A 319 8.94 -27.55 3.29
CA ALA A 319 8.02 -27.14 2.22
C ALA A 319 7.30 -28.33 1.55
N TRP A 320 7.92 -29.51 1.47
CA TRP A 320 7.31 -30.71 0.89
C TRP A 320 6.13 -31.28 1.67
N ASN A 321 6.06 -30.98 2.97
CA ASN A 321 5.16 -31.64 3.92
C ASN A 321 4.11 -30.69 4.48
N VAL A 322 4.14 -29.40 4.11
CA VAL A 322 3.18 -28.41 4.58
C VAL A 322 2.14 -28.16 3.48
N PRO A 323 0.85 -28.45 3.72
CA PRO A 323 -0.23 -28.26 2.74
C PRO A 323 -0.32 -26.84 2.19
N GLY A 324 -0.87 -26.68 0.97
CA GLY A 324 -1.12 -25.40 0.33
C GLY A 324 -0.22 -25.10 -0.88
N LYS A 325 -0.53 -24.03 -1.62
CA LYS A 325 0.10 -23.74 -2.91
C LYS A 325 1.56 -23.28 -2.78
N ARG A 326 2.39 -23.72 -3.72
CA ARG A 326 3.83 -23.48 -3.83
C ARG A 326 4.18 -23.12 -5.28
N LEU A 327 5.02 -22.11 -5.45
CA LEU A 327 5.57 -21.70 -6.73
C LEU A 327 7.09 -21.80 -6.68
N TRP A 328 7.63 -22.67 -7.51
CA TRP A 328 9.06 -22.96 -7.61
C TRP A 328 9.63 -22.18 -8.80
N VAL A 329 10.50 -21.21 -8.52
CA VAL A 329 11.00 -20.28 -9.54
C VAL A 329 12.39 -20.66 -9.96
N LEU A 330 12.57 -21.01 -11.23
CA LEU A 330 13.83 -21.50 -11.79
C LEU A 330 14.37 -20.54 -12.86
N ALA A 331 15.67 -20.59 -13.12
CA ALA A 331 16.24 -19.94 -14.29
C ALA A 331 15.77 -20.64 -15.57
N GLU A 332 15.48 -19.86 -16.61
CA GLU A 332 15.23 -20.40 -17.95
C GLU A 332 16.36 -21.33 -18.41
N GLY A 333 15.99 -22.45 -19.03
CA GLY A 333 16.92 -23.48 -19.47
C GLY A 333 17.33 -24.49 -18.39
N GLN A 334 17.00 -24.24 -17.12
CA GLN A 334 17.14 -25.25 -16.06
C GLN A 334 15.99 -26.24 -16.07
N LYS A 335 16.22 -27.40 -15.43
CA LYS A 335 15.20 -28.44 -15.27
C LYS A 335 14.87 -28.60 -13.78
N PRO A 336 13.59 -28.73 -13.42
CA PRO A 336 13.21 -29.09 -12.06
C PRO A 336 13.78 -30.48 -11.69
N CYS A 337 14.08 -30.67 -10.40
CA CYS A 337 14.46 -31.98 -9.89
C CYS A 337 13.32 -33.01 -10.08
N SER A 338 13.64 -34.30 -10.14
CA SER A 338 12.64 -35.35 -10.39
C SER A 338 11.49 -35.33 -9.38
N ALA A 339 11.78 -35.07 -8.11
CA ALA A 339 10.77 -34.97 -7.06
C ALA A 339 9.76 -33.83 -7.31
N LEU A 340 10.21 -32.71 -7.89
CA LEU A 340 9.32 -31.62 -8.27
C LEU A 340 8.50 -31.98 -9.51
N VAL A 341 9.11 -32.62 -10.52
CA VAL A 341 8.40 -33.10 -11.72
C VAL A 341 7.27 -34.06 -11.34
N GLU A 342 7.51 -34.98 -10.41
CA GLU A 342 6.52 -35.96 -9.95
C GLU A 342 5.37 -35.33 -9.15
N ARG A 343 5.60 -34.17 -8.52
CA ARG A 343 4.63 -33.47 -7.68
C ARG A 343 3.93 -32.31 -8.38
N GLU A 344 4.41 -31.89 -9.55
CA GLU A 344 3.86 -30.76 -10.29
C GLU A 344 2.36 -30.95 -10.54
N GLY A 345 1.58 -29.92 -10.23
CA GLY A 345 0.13 -29.99 -10.24
C GLY A 345 -0.52 -28.79 -9.57
N GLU A 346 -1.66 -29.01 -8.91
CA GLU A 346 -2.44 -27.92 -8.33
C GLU A 346 -1.72 -27.20 -7.17
N GLU A 347 -1.05 -27.96 -6.30
CA GLU A 347 -0.31 -27.40 -5.17
C GLU A 347 1.11 -26.95 -5.56
N ASP A 348 1.81 -27.68 -6.41
CA ASP A 348 3.20 -27.39 -6.79
C ASP A 348 3.28 -26.94 -8.25
N GLN A 349 3.68 -25.69 -8.47
CA GLN A 349 3.79 -25.14 -9.82
C GLN A 349 5.19 -24.61 -10.07
N VAL A 350 5.67 -24.76 -11.31
CA VAL A 350 6.98 -24.27 -11.74
C VAL A 350 6.82 -22.99 -12.55
N PHE A 351 7.70 -22.01 -12.33
CA PHE A 351 7.76 -20.79 -13.12
C PHE A 351 9.21 -20.50 -13.51
N PHE A 352 9.45 -20.18 -14.77
CA PHE A 352 10.78 -19.88 -15.27
C PHE A 352 10.96 -18.37 -15.42
N VAL A 353 12.15 -17.88 -15.07
CA VAL A 353 12.53 -16.48 -15.28
C VAL A 353 13.89 -16.38 -15.96
N PRO A 354 14.12 -15.32 -16.75
CA PRO A 354 15.44 -15.01 -17.28
C PRO A 354 16.48 -14.80 -16.17
N THR A 355 17.74 -14.90 -16.55
CA THR A 355 18.86 -14.50 -15.69
C THR A 355 19.40 -13.14 -16.10
N LEU A 356 19.83 -12.37 -15.11
CA LEU A 356 20.57 -11.12 -15.29
C LEU A 356 22.02 -11.43 -15.72
N PRO A 357 22.77 -10.45 -16.26
CA PRO A 357 24.17 -10.65 -16.66
C PRO A 357 25.11 -11.13 -15.55
N ASP A 358 24.76 -10.88 -14.29
CA ASP A 358 25.50 -11.36 -13.11
C ASP A 358 25.11 -12.77 -12.65
N GLY A 359 24.25 -13.46 -13.42
CA GLY A 359 23.79 -14.83 -13.18
C GLY A 359 22.65 -14.96 -12.17
N LYS A 360 22.14 -13.85 -11.61
CA LYS A 360 20.96 -13.88 -10.72
C LYS A 360 19.67 -14.03 -11.52
N LEU A 361 18.60 -14.50 -10.86
CA LEU A 361 17.26 -14.48 -11.45
C LEU A 361 16.77 -13.05 -11.61
N SER A 362 16.18 -12.71 -12.75
CA SER A 362 15.44 -11.46 -12.94
C SER A 362 14.08 -11.58 -12.25
N LEU A 363 13.81 -10.71 -11.28
CA LEU A 363 12.60 -10.80 -10.45
C LEU A 363 11.41 -10.04 -11.04
N GLU A 364 11.65 -9.10 -11.95
CA GLU A 364 10.59 -8.30 -12.57
C GLU A 364 9.51 -9.16 -13.28
N PRO A 365 9.85 -10.17 -14.12
CA PRO A 365 8.85 -11.03 -14.76
C PRO A 365 8.06 -11.87 -13.75
N LEU A 366 8.72 -12.35 -12.68
CA LEU A 366 8.05 -13.07 -11.61
C LEU A 366 7.01 -12.16 -10.93
N PHE A 367 7.38 -10.92 -10.60
CA PHE A 367 6.48 -10.03 -9.89
C PHE A 367 5.31 -9.63 -10.78
N ALA A 368 5.54 -9.39 -12.08
CA ALA A 368 4.47 -9.18 -13.04
C ALA A 368 3.51 -10.38 -13.11
N TYR A 369 4.04 -11.60 -13.15
CA TYR A 369 3.24 -12.82 -13.12
C TYR A 369 2.42 -12.98 -11.83
N LEU A 370 3.02 -12.73 -10.66
CA LEU A 370 2.30 -12.78 -9.38
C LEU A 370 1.16 -11.76 -9.36
N ARG A 371 1.37 -10.57 -9.92
CA ARG A 371 0.36 -9.51 -9.96
C ARG A 371 -0.77 -9.82 -10.94
N GLN A 372 -0.43 -10.03 -12.20
CA GLN A 372 -1.40 -10.13 -13.30
C GLN A 372 -1.95 -11.56 -13.46
N GLY A 373 -1.10 -12.57 -13.29
CA GLY A 373 -1.47 -13.98 -13.45
C GLY A 373 -2.05 -14.63 -12.19
N ARG A 374 -1.76 -14.09 -10.99
CA ARG A 374 -2.24 -14.64 -9.71
C ARG A 374 -3.05 -13.66 -8.86
N GLY A 375 -3.25 -12.42 -9.32
CA GLY A 375 -4.01 -11.40 -8.57
C GLY A 375 -3.33 -10.91 -7.29
N ILE A 376 -2.07 -11.27 -7.03
CA ILE A 376 -1.39 -10.95 -5.77
C ILE A 376 -1.15 -9.44 -5.70
N ARG A 377 -1.78 -8.80 -4.71
CA ARG A 377 -1.64 -7.34 -4.47
C ARG A 377 -0.48 -7.01 -3.54
N ARG A 378 -0.16 -7.92 -2.61
CA ARG A 378 0.86 -7.75 -1.58
C ARG A 378 1.76 -8.97 -1.52
N LEU A 379 3.07 -8.76 -1.56
CA LEU A 379 4.12 -9.77 -1.48
C LEU A 379 4.99 -9.49 -0.25
N LEU A 380 5.24 -10.52 0.55
CA LEU A 380 6.23 -10.48 1.64
C LEU A 380 7.49 -11.22 1.20
N VAL A 381 8.65 -10.54 1.23
CA VAL A 381 9.95 -11.18 1.00
C VAL A 381 10.62 -11.36 2.36
N GLU A 382 10.76 -12.62 2.80
CA GLU A 382 11.23 -12.94 4.14
C GLU A 382 12.64 -13.54 4.13
N GLY A 383 13.58 -12.85 4.80
CA GLY A 383 14.95 -13.32 4.93
C GLY A 383 15.74 -13.32 3.61
N GLY A 384 16.90 -13.97 3.60
CA GLY A 384 17.78 -14.04 2.43
C GLY A 384 18.43 -12.70 2.07
N PRO A 385 19.58 -12.35 2.65
CA PRO A 385 20.20 -11.04 2.43
C PRO A 385 20.51 -10.70 0.96
N LYS A 386 20.78 -11.73 0.14
CA LYS A 386 21.00 -11.57 -1.31
C LYS A 386 19.69 -11.28 -2.06
N THR A 387 18.59 -11.95 -1.70
CA THR A 387 17.27 -11.74 -2.30
C THR A 387 16.76 -10.34 -1.99
N GLN A 388 16.90 -9.90 -0.74
CA GLN A 388 16.55 -8.54 -0.35
C GLN A 388 17.41 -7.50 -1.09
N ALA A 389 18.71 -7.75 -1.25
CA ALA A 389 19.59 -6.88 -2.02
C ALA A 389 19.15 -6.77 -3.49
N SER A 390 18.75 -7.87 -4.13
CA SER A 390 18.19 -7.86 -5.50
C SER A 390 16.93 -7.01 -5.59
N CYS A 391 15.96 -7.20 -4.69
CA CYS A 391 14.73 -6.39 -4.69
C CYS A 391 15.00 -4.89 -4.54
N LEU A 392 16.02 -4.50 -3.74
CA LEU A 392 16.41 -3.10 -3.57
C LEU A 392 17.12 -2.54 -4.81
N GLN A 393 18.09 -3.27 -5.36
CA GLN A 393 18.88 -2.84 -6.54
C GLN A 393 18.02 -2.68 -7.78
N GLU A 394 17.04 -3.58 -7.97
CA GLU A 394 16.11 -3.57 -9.10
C GLU A 394 14.93 -2.60 -8.87
N GLY A 395 14.86 -1.91 -7.72
CA GLY A 395 13.77 -0.97 -7.42
C GLY A 395 12.41 -1.63 -7.19
N LEU A 396 12.40 -2.94 -6.94
CA LEU A 396 11.20 -3.79 -6.83
C LEU A 396 10.62 -3.87 -5.40
N ALA A 397 11.26 -3.26 -4.41
CA ALA A 397 10.77 -3.16 -3.03
C ALA A 397 10.06 -1.82 -2.78
N ASP A 398 8.99 -1.84 -1.97
CA ASP A 398 8.21 -0.64 -1.61
C ASP A 398 8.43 -0.23 -0.15
N ALA A 399 8.57 -1.22 0.73
CA ALA A 399 8.72 -1.01 2.15
C ALA A 399 9.63 -2.07 2.78
N LEU A 400 10.07 -1.79 4.00
CA LEU A 400 10.75 -2.75 4.84
C LEU A 400 10.17 -2.76 6.25
N VAL A 401 10.19 -3.92 6.90
CA VAL A 401 9.97 -4.09 8.34
C VAL A 401 11.13 -4.88 8.93
N ARG A 402 11.70 -4.38 10.02
CA ARG A 402 12.73 -5.06 10.78
C ARG A 402 12.33 -5.25 12.23
N TYR A 403 12.66 -6.41 12.79
CA TYR A 403 12.59 -6.67 14.23
C TYR A 403 14.01 -6.55 14.77
N GLU A 404 14.21 -5.61 15.67
CA GLU A 404 15.50 -5.30 16.26
C GLU A 404 15.56 -5.90 17.66
N ALA A 405 16.41 -6.90 17.82
CA ALA A 405 16.69 -7.51 19.11
C ALA A 405 17.74 -6.68 19.87
N PRO A 406 17.63 -6.55 21.21
CA PRO A 406 18.56 -5.78 22.04
C PRO A 406 19.89 -6.52 22.28
N LEU A 407 20.50 -7.03 21.21
CA LEU A 407 21.73 -7.83 21.20
C LEU A 407 22.75 -7.24 20.24
N LEU A 408 24.05 -7.44 20.50
CA LEU A 408 25.14 -7.17 19.56
C LEU A 408 25.78 -8.50 19.13
N ILE A 409 25.95 -8.70 17.82
CA ILE A 409 26.56 -9.93 17.28
C ILE A 409 27.96 -9.67 16.71
N GLY A 410 28.17 -8.54 16.02
CA GLY A 410 29.39 -8.29 15.25
C GLY A 410 29.44 -9.07 13.94
N GLY A 411 30.63 -9.22 13.37
CA GLY A 411 30.81 -10.02 12.15
C GLY A 411 30.29 -9.38 10.86
N HIS A 412 30.13 -10.18 9.81
CA HIS A 412 29.88 -9.70 8.44
C HIS A 412 28.48 -10.05 7.89
N MET A 413 27.69 -10.83 8.63
CA MET A 413 26.37 -11.30 8.20
C MET A 413 25.26 -10.27 8.45
N GLY A 414 25.13 -9.31 7.52
CA GLY A 414 24.08 -8.28 7.54
C GLY A 414 22.79 -8.66 6.82
N SER A 415 21.73 -7.87 7.02
CA SER A 415 20.40 -8.07 6.42
C SER A 415 20.34 -7.87 4.91
N ILE A 416 21.31 -7.14 4.36
CA ILE A 416 21.47 -6.90 2.92
C ILE A 416 22.92 -7.25 2.58
N LEU A 417 23.12 -8.19 1.65
CA LEU A 417 24.45 -8.59 1.19
C LEU A 417 24.62 -8.31 -0.30
N GLY A 418 25.59 -7.46 -0.63
CA GLY A 418 25.83 -6.96 -1.98
C GLY A 418 25.05 -5.68 -2.31
N GLY A 419 25.37 -5.06 -3.45
CA GLY A 419 24.69 -3.84 -3.93
C GLY A 419 24.97 -2.56 -3.16
N GLY A 420 26.01 -2.53 -2.34
CA GLY A 420 26.39 -1.36 -1.57
C GLY A 420 26.61 -0.13 -2.46
N VAL A 421 26.55 1.04 -1.83
CA VAL A 421 26.80 2.33 -2.50
C VAL A 421 28.13 2.92 -2.04
N ASP A 422 28.85 3.55 -2.96
CA ASP A 422 30.17 4.14 -2.66
C ASP A 422 30.09 5.44 -1.85
N HIS A 423 28.89 6.03 -1.74
CA HIS A 423 28.68 7.26 -0.99
C HIS A 423 27.29 7.29 -0.32
N PRO A 424 27.15 7.75 0.95
CA PRO A 424 25.87 7.75 1.67
C PRO A 424 24.72 8.48 0.97
N ARG A 425 25.02 9.48 0.14
CA ARG A 425 24.02 10.22 -0.66
C ARG A 425 23.26 9.34 -1.66
N PHE A 426 23.85 8.23 -2.09
CA PHE A 426 23.24 7.28 -3.02
C PHE A 426 22.44 6.19 -2.29
N GLY A 427 22.45 6.19 -0.95
CA GLY A 427 21.65 5.26 -0.16
C GLY A 427 20.16 5.55 -0.30
N ILE A 428 19.35 4.49 -0.26
CA ILE A 428 17.90 4.58 -0.28
C ILE A 428 17.44 5.25 1.02
N ARG A 429 16.66 6.33 0.91
CA ARG A 429 16.08 6.99 2.08
C ARG A 429 14.85 6.24 2.56
N LEU A 430 14.71 6.18 3.87
CA LEU A 430 13.59 5.55 4.56
C LEU A 430 12.63 6.63 5.05
N LEU A 431 11.35 6.45 4.78
CA LEU A 431 10.29 7.41 5.08
C LEU A 431 9.22 6.76 5.97
N CYS A 432 8.36 7.58 6.58
CA CYS A 432 7.15 7.14 7.29
C CYS A 432 7.41 6.05 8.33
N GLU A 433 8.38 6.27 9.22
CA GLU A 433 8.74 5.27 10.23
C GLU A 433 7.57 4.95 11.17
N GLU A 434 7.21 3.67 11.27
CA GLU A 434 6.34 3.15 12.33
C GLU A 434 7.17 2.32 13.32
N ARG A 435 6.99 2.57 14.62
CA ARG A 435 7.66 1.85 15.71
C ARG A 435 6.66 1.16 16.62
N LYS A 436 6.93 -0.08 16.99
CA LYS A 436 6.13 -0.83 17.98
C LYS A 436 7.02 -1.80 18.75
N ALA A 437 6.89 -1.84 20.06
CA ALA A 437 7.60 -2.80 20.91
C ALA A 437 6.87 -4.16 20.90
N PHE A 438 7.66 -5.24 20.91
CA PHE A 438 7.20 -6.63 21.00
C PHE A 438 8.10 -7.39 21.99
N GLY A 439 7.67 -7.40 23.26
CA GLY A 439 8.52 -7.87 24.35
C GLY A 439 9.77 -7.00 24.45
N GLU A 440 10.94 -7.63 24.33
CA GLU A 440 12.25 -6.96 24.34
C GLU A 440 12.68 -6.40 22.96
N ASP A 441 12.00 -6.80 21.89
CA ASP A 441 12.32 -6.38 20.53
C ASP A 441 11.62 -5.08 20.14
N LEU A 442 12.21 -4.36 19.20
CA LEU A 442 11.60 -3.20 18.55
C LEU A 442 11.30 -3.49 17.07
N ARG A 443 10.02 -3.50 16.69
CA ARG A 443 9.60 -3.50 15.28
C ARG A 443 9.70 -2.09 14.72
N ARG A 444 10.43 -1.92 13.62
CA ARG A 444 10.54 -0.66 12.86
C ARG A 444 10.19 -0.91 11.40
N ALA A 445 9.21 -0.18 10.88
CA ALA A 445 8.78 -0.28 9.50
C ALA A 445 8.99 1.05 8.77
N PHE A 446 9.36 1.00 7.50
CA PHE A 446 9.63 2.18 6.67
C PHE A 446 9.12 1.98 5.24
N LEU A 447 8.68 3.07 4.63
CA LEU A 447 8.55 3.16 3.18
C LEU A 447 9.91 3.48 2.56
N LEU A 448 10.18 2.94 1.39
CA LEU A 448 11.38 3.25 0.61
C LEU A 448 11.11 4.47 -0.26
N GLN A 449 11.97 5.49 -0.20
CA GLN A 449 11.89 6.61 -1.12
C GLN A 449 12.19 6.11 -2.54
N ARG A 450 11.25 6.35 -3.45
CA ARG A 450 11.44 6.10 -4.87
C ARG A 450 11.85 7.35 -5.63
N PRO A 451 12.70 7.22 -6.66
CA PRO A 451 12.91 8.31 -7.62
C PRO A 451 11.55 8.72 -8.22
N GLY A 452 11.14 9.97 -8.01
CA GLY A 452 9.87 10.51 -8.53
C GLY A 452 8.77 10.80 -7.50
N PHE A 453 8.87 10.31 -6.26
CA PHE A 453 7.96 10.69 -5.17
C PHE A 453 8.68 11.64 -4.22
N HIS A 454 8.21 12.91 -4.19
CA HIS A 454 8.79 14.05 -3.48
C HIS A 454 10.33 14.02 -3.47
N SER A 455 10.93 14.52 -4.55
CA SER A 455 12.26 15.10 -4.45
C SER A 455 12.16 16.21 -3.41
N ILE A 456 12.74 16.00 -2.22
CA ILE A 456 13.03 17.10 -1.31
C ILE A 456 13.87 18.08 -2.14
N PRO A 457 13.42 19.34 -2.37
CA PRO A 457 14.25 20.32 -3.04
C PRO A 457 15.56 20.45 -2.25
N GLU A 458 16.69 20.39 -2.96
CA GLU A 458 18.04 20.56 -2.38
C GLU A 458 18.19 21.85 -1.57
#